data_AF-A0A932HUL6-F1
#
_entry.id   AF-A0A932HUL6-F1
#
_cell.length_a   1.000
_cell.length_b   1.000
_cell.length_c   1.000
_cell.angle_alpha   90.00
_cell.angle_beta   90.00
_cell.angle_gamma   90.00
#
_symmetry.space_group_name_H-M   'P 1'
#
loop_
_entity.id
_entity.type
_entity.pdbx_description
1 polymer ?
#
loop_
_entity_poly.entity_id
_entity_poly.type
_entity_poly.pdbx_seq_one_letter_code
_entity_poly.pdbx_strand_id
1 'polypeptide(L)'
;ADWVLKKLRSARFIDPDGIRSKPVKFAEHKDRALEFVHSRVTYWNQFYNFIFANVRVRNQKTQWGSCSSKRTLSFNFKILFLPLHLADYIIVHELCHLQELNHSRAFWRLAERTIPNHKEIRNILAHRHTVLLLK
;
A
#
# COMPACT_ATOMS: atom_id res chain seq x y z
N ALA A 1 -10.38 -13.92 -11.86
CA ALA A 1 -10.95 -13.32 -10.63
C ALA A 1 -10.14 -13.90 -9.50
N ASP A 2 -9.01 -13.28 -9.16
CA ASP A 2 -7.92 -14.06 -8.59
C ASP A 2 -7.71 -13.77 -7.12
N TRP A 3 -8.58 -14.43 -6.34
CA TRP A 3 -8.35 -15.06 -5.05
C TRP A 3 -7.19 -14.41 -4.22
N VAL A 4 -7.42 -13.57 -3.22
CA VAL A 4 -7.68 -14.01 -1.84
C VAL A 4 -7.84 -12.73 -1.01
N LEU A 5 -9.05 -12.18 -1.07
CA LEU A 5 -9.58 -11.35 0.00
C LEU A 5 -9.93 -12.28 1.17
N LYS A 6 -9.08 -12.40 2.19
CA LYS A 6 -9.59 -12.89 3.48
C LYS A 6 -8.82 -12.43 4.72
N LYS A 7 -9.53 -11.59 5.46
CA LYS A 7 -9.47 -11.28 6.91
C LYS A 7 -8.24 -10.54 7.43
N LEU A 8 -8.46 -9.26 7.71
CA LEU A 8 -7.93 -8.63 8.92
C LEU A 8 -9.11 -8.18 9.79
N ARG A 9 -9.30 -8.88 10.92
CA ARG A 9 -10.04 -8.32 12.06
C ARG A 9 -9.07 -7.34 12.69
N SER A 10 -9.33 -6.05 12.47
CA SER A 10 -8.76 -4.95 13.25
C SER A 10 -7.26 -5.09 13.45
N ALA A 11 -6.46 -4.62 12.48
CA ALA A 11 -5.04 -4.39 12.74
C ALA A 11 -4.95 -3.55 14.02
N ARG A 12 -4.67 -4.23 15.13
CA ARG A 12 -4.18 -3.62 16.35
C ARG A 12 -2.83 -3.11 15.90
N PHE A 13 -2.75 -1.81 15.66
CA PHE A 13 -1.47 -1.15 15.54
C PHE A 13 -0.74 -1.45 16.85
N ILE A 14 0.22 -2.37 16.77
CA ILE A 14 1.17 -2.58 17.85
C ILE A 14 2.20 -1.49 17.61
N ASP A 15 2.15 -0.46 18.44
CA ASP A 15 3.25 0.47 18.63
C ASP A 15 4.53 -0.36 18.91
N PRO A 16 5.71 -0.02 18.35
CA PRO A 16 6.97 -0.71 18.63
C PRO A 16 7.23 -0.96 20.12
N ASP A 17 6.68 -0.11 20.99
CA ASP A 17 6.87 -0.14 22.45
C ASP A 17 5.75 -0.90 23.21
N GLY A 18 4.84 -1.60 22.53
CA GLY A 18 3.84 -2.47 23.16
C GLY A 18 2.71 -1.74 23.89
N ILE A 19 2.63 -0.41 23.79
CA ILE A 19 1.56 0.39 24.38
C ILE A 19 0.31 0.28 23.48
N ARG A 20 -0.85 -0.07 24.06
CA ARG A 20 -2.15 -0.08 23.35
C ARG A 20 -2.41 1.31 22.71
N SER A 21 -2.20 1.43 21.41
CA SER A 21 -2.53 2.66 20.68
C SER A 21 -4.05 2.87 20.67
N LYS A 22 -4.51 4.10 20.94
CA LYS A 22 -5.92 4.49 20.74
C LYS A 22 -6.38 4.15 19.31
N PRO A 23 -7.67 3.81 19.08
CA PRO A 23 -8.16 3.55 17.74
C PRO A 23 -8.02 4.80 16.86
N VAL A 24 -7.24 4.69 15.79
CA VAL A 24 -7.05 5.79 14.83
C VAL A 24 -8.32 5.98 14.00
N LYS A 25 -8.88 7.19 13.99
CA LYS A 25 -10.12 7.50 13.25
C LYS A 25 -9.83 8.02 11.85
N PHE A 26 -10.58 7.51 10.88
CA PHE A 26 -10.46 7.91 9.46
C PHE A 26 -10.75 9.40 9.26
N ALA A 27 -11.83 9.91 9.85
CA ALA A 27 -12.26 11.30 9.65
C ALA A 27 -11.18 12.33 10.06
N GLU A 28 -10.37 12.00 11.07
CA GLU A 28 -9.31 12.86 11.61
C GLU A 28 -8.02 12.82 10.77
N HIS A 29 -7.83 11.79 9.94
CA HIS A 29 -6.54 11.52 9.29
C HIS A 29 -6.62 11.39 7.76
N LYS A 30 -7.82 11.38 7.17
CA LYS A 30 -8.03 11.15 5.74
C LYS A 30 -7.28 12.14 4.85
N ASP A 31 -7.23 13.42 5.25
CA ASP A 31 -6.65 14.49 4.42
C ASP A 31 -5.11 14.43 4.49
N ARG A 32 -4.55 14.26 5.70
CA ARG A 32 -3.11 14.00 5.90
C ARG A 32 -2.64 12.74 5.18
N ALA A 33 -3.45 11.67 5.22
CA ALA A 33 -3.13 10.44 4.51
C ALA A 33 -3.19 10.63 2.99
N LEU A 34 -4.15 11.41 2.48
CA LEU A 34 -4.24 11.72 1.05
C LEU A 34 -3.04 12.55 0.59
N GLU A 35 -2.65 13.57 1.34
CA GLU A 35 -1.48 14.40 1.06
C GLU A 35 -0.19 13.55 1.06
N PHE A 36 0.00 12.74 2.11
CA PHE A 36 1.13 11.81 2.20
C PHE A 36 1.20 10.86 1.01
N VAL A 37 0.10 10.17 0.70
CA VAL A 37 0.05 9.22 -0.41
C VAL A 37 0.29 9.93 -1.74
N HIS A 38 -0.32 11.09 -1.97
CA HIS A 38 -0.14 11.84 -3.21
C HIS A 38 1.32 12.25 -3.39
N SER A 39 1.96 12.78 -2.34
CA SER A 39 3.38 13.13 -2.36
C SER A 39 4.28 11.94 -2.72
N ARG A 40 4.06 10.79 -2.08
CA ARG A 40 4.85 9.57 -2.34
C ARG A 40 4.57 8.96 -3.71
N VAL A 41 3.32 8.95 -4.17
CA VAL A 41 2.96 8.53 -5.54
C VAL A 41 3.67 9.42 -6.55
N THR A 42 3.63 10.74 -6.40
CA THR A 42 4.32 11.67 -7.29
C THR A 42 5.83 11.41 -7.29
N TYR A 43 6.45 11.27 -6.11
CA TYR A 43 7.88 10.98 -5.97
C TYR A 43 8.29 9.73 -6.75
N TRP A 44 7.64 8.58 -6.51
CA TRP A 44 8.01 7.34 -7.21
C TRP A 44 7.63 7.36 -8.69
N ASN A 45 6.57 8.06 -9.07
CA ASN A 45 6.18 8.18 -10.47
C ASN A 45 7.16 9.03 -11.30
N GLN A 46 8.07 9.79 -10.68
CA GLN A 46 9.19 10.41 -11.41
C GLN A 46 10.10 9.36 -12.07
N PHE A 47 10.24 8.18 -11.44
CA PHE A 47 11.02 7.07 -11.99
C PHE A 47 10.23 6.30 -13.07
N TYR A 48 8.96 6.00 -12.79
CA TYR A 48 8.15 5.14 -13.65
C TYR A 48 7.53 5.87 -14.85
N ASN A 49 7.22 7.16 -14.68
CA ASN A 49 6.53 7.99 -15.67
C ASN A 49 5.22 7.36 -16.18
N PHE A 50 4.43 6.77 -15.27
CA PHE A 50 3.15 6.17 -15.61
C PHE A 50 2.02 7.20 -15.56
N ILE A 51 1.00 6.96 -16.39
CA ILE A 51 -0.23 7.75 -16.37
C ILE A 51 -1.21 7.09 -15.41
N PHE A 52 -1.64 7.83 -14.38
CA PHE A 52 -2.74 7.47 -13.50
C PHE A 52 -3.82 8.53 -13.53
N ALA A 53 -5.08 8.13 -13.29
CA ALA A 53 -6.22 9.03 -13.37
C ALA A 53 -6.50 9.74 -12.04
N ASN A 54 -6.36 9.03 -10.91
CA ASN A 54 -6.71 9.54 -9.59
C ASN A 54 -5.94 8.82 -8.48
N VAL A 55 -5.76 9.50 -7.35
CA VAL A 55 -5.30 8.95 -6.08
C VAL A 55 -6.39 9.14 -5.04
N ARG A 56 -6.69 8.10 -4.27
CA ARG A 56 -7.75 8.13 -3.25
C ARG A 56 -7.29 7.48 -1.96
N VAL A 57 -7.85 7.93 -0.85
CA VAL A 57 -7.68 7.30 0.46
C VAL A 57 -9.03 6.85 1.01
N ARG A 58 -9.05 5.64 1.59
CA ARG A 58 -10.26 4.97 2.10
C ARG A 58 -9.99 4.34 3.46
N ASN A 59 -11.05 4.06 4.21
CA ASN A 59 -10.99 3.22 5.41
C ASN A 59 -11.30 1.76 5.08
N GLN A 60 -10.39 1.10 4.37
CA GLN A 60 -10.55 -0.31 3.99
C GLN A 60 -10.27 -1.23 5.18
N LYS A 61 -11.02 -2.34 5.26
CA LYS A 61 -10.86 -3.32 6.34
C LYS A 61 -9.77 -4.36 6.04
N THR A 62 -9.53 -4.67 4.77
CA THR A 62 -8.78 -5.88 4.36
C THR A 62 -7.61 -5.62 3.43
N GLN A 63 -7.43 -4.40 2.94
CA GLN A 63 -6.43 -4.05 1.92
C GLN A 63 -5.73 -2.74 2.30
N TRP A 64 -4.52 -2.58 1.78
CA TRP A 64 -3.70 -1.37 1.91
C TRP A 64 -3.67 -0.51 0.67
N GLY A 65 -3.84 -1.16 -0.48
CA GLY A 65 -3.83 -0.56 -1.79
C GLY A 65 -4.76 -1.30 -2.73
N SER A 66 -5.18 -0.63 -3.80
CA SER A 66 -5.70 -1.24 -5.02
C SER A 66 -5.56 -0.29 -6.21
N CYS A 67 -5.33 -0.86 -7.39
CA CYS A 67 -5.40 -0.17 -8.67
C CYS A 67 -6.63 -0.66 -9.46
N SER A 68 -7.44 0.25 -9.98
CA SER A 68 -8.56 -0.11 -10.87
C SER A 68 -8.14 -0.08 -12.35
N SER A 69 -8.90 -0.76 -13.21
CA SER A 69 -8.74 -0.68 -14.67
C SER A 69 -8.88 0.75 -15.22
N LYS A 70 -9.56 1.64 -14.48
CA LYS A 70 -9.65 3.08 -14.77
C LYS A 70 -8.44 3.86 -14.23
N ARG A 71 -7.33 3.19 -13.92
CA ARG A 71 -6.07 3.78 -13.44
C ARG A 71 -6.24 4.64 -12.19
N THR A 72 -7.16 4.26 -11.30
CA THR A 72 -7.33 4.91 -10.00
C THR A 72 -6.58 4.11 -8.94
N LEU A 73 -5.63 4.76 -8.27
CA LEU A 73 -4.89 4.20 -7.14
C LEU A 73 -5.67 4.53 -5.86
N SER A 74 -6.01 3.53 -5.07
CA SER A 74 -6.73 3.67 -3.81
C SER A 74 -5.92 3.08 -2.69
N PHE A 75 -5.77 3.81 -1.59
CA PHE A 75 -4.97 3.38 -0.45
C PHE A 75 -5.77 3.42 0.85
N ASN A 76 -5.38 2.59 1.80
CA ASN A 76 -5.89 2.65 3.16
C ASN A 76 -5.27 3.82 3.91
N PHE A 77 -6.06 4.66 4.58
CA PHE A 77 -5.54 5.82 5.32
C PHE A 77 -4.51 5.46 6.38
N LYS A 78 -4.59 4.22 6.87
CA LYS A 78 -3.65 3.65 7.83
C LYS A 78 -2.21 3.64 7.32
N ILE A 79 -1.98 3.78 6.02
CA ILE A 79 -0.65 3.87 5.40
C ILE A 79 0.19 5.01 5.98
N LEU A 80 -0.47 6.07 6.47
CA LEU A 80 0.14 7.21 7.15
C LEU A 80 0.95 6.82 8.41
N PHE A 81 0.62 5.67 9.04
CA PHE A 81 1.24 5.23 10.29
C PHE A 81 2.23 4.06 10.09
N LEU A 82 2.49 3.68 8.84
CA LEU A 82 3.52 2.69 8.57
C LEU A 82 4.90 3.37 8.57
N PRO A 83 5.95 2.66 8.98
CA PRO A 83 7.32 3.02 8.63
C PRO A 83 7.41 3.33 7.12
N LEU A 84 8.12 4.40 6.77
CA LEU A 84 8.13 4.96 5.42
C LEU A 84 8.45 3.90 4.34
N HIS A 85 9.45 3.05 4.58
CA HIS A 85 9.84 1.99 3.64
C HIS A 85 8.72 0.97 3.38
N LEU A 86 7.85 0.69 4.36
CA LEU A 86 6.69 -0.18 4.18
C LEU A 86 5.59 0.54 3.39
N ALA A 87 5.35 1.82 3.67
CA ALA A 87 4.40 2.63 2.90
C ALA A 87 4.82 2.75 1.43
N ASP A 88 6.11 3.02 1.18
CA ASP A 88 6.68 3.14 -0.16
C ASP A 88 6.53 1.85 -0.95
N TYR A 89 6.77 0.69 -0.34
CA TYR A 89 6.52 -0.60 -0.97
C TYR A 89 5.07 -0.75 -1.46
N ILE A 90 4.09 -0.38 -0.64
CA ILE A 90 2.67 -0.46 -1.00
C ILE A 90 2.37 0.48 -2.18
N ILE A 91 2.93 1.68 -2.16
CA ILE A 91 2.73 2.69 -3.20
C ILE A 91 3.34 2.25 -4.52
N VAL A 92 4.57 1.76 -4.50
CA VAL A 92 5.26 1.21 -5.67
C VAL A 92 4.50 0.00 -6.22
N HIS A 93 3.96 -0.86 -5.35
CA HIS A 93 3.15 -2.01 -5.76
C HIS A 93 1.93 -1.58 -6.58
N GLU A 94 1.14 -0.63 -6.07
CA GLU A 94 -0.04 -0.13 -6.79
C GLU A 94 0.33 0.66 -8.05
N LEU A 95 1.46 1.39 -8.06
CA LEU A 95 1.99 2.02 -9.27
C LEU A 95 2.35 0.99 -10.34
N CYS A 96 2.99 -0.12 -9.97
CA CYS A 96 3.32 -1.19 -10.91
C CYS A 96 2.08 -1.81 -11.57
N HIS A 97 0.94 -1.83 -10.85
CA HIS A 97 -0.34 -2.25 -11.41
C HIS A 97 -0.89 -1.34 -12.52
N LEU A 98 -0.36 -0.13 -12.72
CA LEU A 98 -0.72 0.69 -13.89
C LEU A 98 -0.21 0.09 -15.21
N GLN A 99 0.83 -0.74 -15.15
CA GLN A 99 1.44 -1.38 -16.31
C GLN A 99 1.18 -2.90 -16.33
N GLU A 100 1.25 -3.56 -15.17
CA GLU A 100 1.13 -5.00 -15.02
C GLU A 100 0.00 -5.35 -14.06
N LEU A 101 -1.19 -5.70 -14.58
CA LEU A 101 -2.40 -5.92 -13.78
C LEU A 101 -2.35 -7.19 -12.91
N ASN A 102 -1.40 -8.08 -13.15
CA ASN A 102 -1.20 -9.31 -12.40
C ASN A 102 0.22 -9.35 -11.82
N HIS A 103 0.43 -10.20 -10.81
CA HIS A 103 1.74 -10.38 -10.17
C HIS A 103 2.66 -11.31 -10.97
N SER A 104 2.73 -11.11 -12.28
CA SER A 104 3.60 -11.88 -13.18
C SER A 104 5.08 -11.63 -12.90
N ARG A 105 5.96 -12.40 -13.56
CA ARG A 105 7.42 -12.12 -13.54
C ARG A 105 7.72 -10.69 -14.02
N ALA A 106 6.94 -10.15 -14.95
CA ALA A 106 7.12 -8.78 -15.43
C ALA A 106 6.80 -7.75 -14.33
N PHE A 107 5.72 -7.95 -13.57
CA PHE A 107 5.40 -7.13 -12.41
C PHE A 107 6.53 -7.09 -11.39
N TRP A 108 7.06 -8.25 -10.99
CA TRP A 108 8.11 -8.28 -9.96
C TRP A 108 9.42 -7.65 -10.45
N ARG A 109 9.78 -7.84 -11.73
CA ARG A 109 10.92 -7.11 -12.31
C ARG A 109 10.70 -5.60 -12.28
N LEU A 110 9.47 -5.13 -12.50
CA LEU A 110 9.14 -3.71 -12.47
C LEU A 110 9.26 -3.12 -11.05
N ALA A 111 8.79 -3.86 -10.04
CA ALA A 111 8.93 -3.47 -8.63
C ALA A 111 10.40 -3.46 -8.17
N GLU A 112 11.19 -4.47 -8.57
CA GLU A 112 12.61 -4.62 -8.23
C GLU A 112 13.47 -3.44 -8.68
N ARG A 113 13.03 -2.69 -9.70
CA ARG A 113 13.75 -1.51 -10.21
C ARG A 113 13.88 -0.37 -9.20
N THR A 114 12.95 -0.25 -8.26
CA THR A 114 12.97 0.79 -7.22
C THR A 114 13.09 0.22 -5.82
N ILE A 115 12.56 -0.99 -5.60
CA ILE A 115 12.60 -1.67 -4.30
C ILE A 115 13.20 -3.07 -4.50
N PRO A 116 14.54 -3.19 -4.57
CA PRO A 116 15.21 -4.46 -4.82
C PRO A 116 14.98 -5.49 -3.69
N ASN A 117 14.78 -5.02 -2.46
CA ASN A 117 14.48 -5.85 -1.29
C ASN A 117 12.98 -6.12 -1.08
N HIS A 118 12.15 -6.01 -2.13
CA HIS A 118 10.70 -6.16 -2.05
C HIS A 118 10.25 -7.48 -1.39
N LYS A 119 11.00 -8.58 -1.57
CA LYS A 119 10.70 -9.89 -0.98
C LYS A 119 10.79 -9.88 0.55
N GLU A 120 11.76 -9.17 1.11
CA GLU A 120 11.94 -9.04 2.56
C GLU A 120 10.80 -8.20 3.16
N ILE A 121 10.50 -7.06 2.54
CA ILE A 121 9.41 -6.17 2.96
C ILE A 121 8.07 -6.90 2.89
N ARG A 122 7.83 -7.65 1.81
CA ARG A 122 6.72 -8.57 1.62
C ARG A 122 6.58 -9.53 2.81
N ASN A 123 7.68 -10.15 3.25
CA ASN A 123 7.67 -11.07 4.40
C ASN A 123 7.34 -10.33 5.70
N ILE A 124 7.93 -9.16 5.96
CA ILE A 124 7.63 -8.35 7.15
C ILE A 124 6.14 -8.02 7.23
N LEU A 125 5.55 -7.59 6.11
CA LEU A 125 4.14 -7.22 6.03
C LEU A 125 3.21 -8.42 6.27
N ALA A 126 3.59 -9.60 5.80
CA ALA A 126 2.85 -10.84 6.02
C ALA A 126 2.86 -11.27 7.51
N HIS A 127 4.01 -11.17 8.18
CA HIS A 127 4.14 -11.61 9.59
C HIS A 127 3.49 -10.66 10.59
N ARG A 128 3.37 -9.37 10.28
CA ARG A 128 2.86 -8.36 11.22
C ARG A 128 1.35 -8.42 11.50
N HIS A 129 0.59 -9.40 11.01
CA HIS A 129 -0.90 -9.41 11.03
C HIS A 129 -1.52 -8.09 10.56
N THR A 130 -0.75 -7.25 9.86
CA THR A 130 -1.11 -5.88 9.56
C THR A 130 -1.51 -5.78 8.10
N VAL A 131 -1.04 -6.69 7.23
CA VAL A 131 -1.26 -6.58 5.80
C VAL A 131 -1.29 -7.95 5.10
N LEU A 132 -2.45 -8.32 4.55
CA LEU A 132 -2.50 -9.25 3.42
C LEU A 132 -2.09 -8.46 2.18
N LEU A 133 -0.83 -8.56 1.76
CA LEU A 133 -0.39 -8.03 0.46
C LEU A 133 0.12 -9.09 -0.49
N LEU A 134 -0.23 -10.36 -0.30
CA LEU A 134 0.37 -11.42 -1.08
C LEU A 134 -0.65 -12.47 -1.50
N LYS A 135 -1.11 -12.35 -2.74
CA LYS A 135 -0.88 -13.37 -3.76
C LYS A 135 -0.59 -12.66 -5.07
#